data_AF-A0A4U7EVX2-F1
#
_entry.id   AF-A0A4U7EVX2-F1
#
_cell.length_a   1.000
_cell.length_b   1.000
_cell.length_c   1.000
_cell.angle_alpha   90.00
_cell.angle_beta   90.00
_cell.angle_gamma   90.00
#
_symmetry.space_group_name_H-M   'P 1'
#
loop_
_entity.id
_entity.type
_entity.pdbx_description
1 polymer ?
#
loop_
_entity_poly.entity_id
_entity_poly.type
_entity_poly.pdbx_seq_one_letter_code
_entity_poly.pdbx_strand_id
1 'polypeptide(L)'
;MAHDPLSPSEALRTRAGTVLGTLSLFVLVYSLLIVGQILLGVVVVTLLSVGPYVSYRLFAALDSLADAAQRIADARERESGDRSRFDPPVDRGAPDTSERPSERETERER
;
A
#
# COMPACT_ATOMS: atom_id res chain seq x y z
N MET A 1 17.66 71.92 0.44
CA MET A 1 18.84 71.08 0.72
C MET A 1 18.41 69.64 0.54
N ALA A 2 18.94 68.95 -0.46
CA ALA A 2 18.67 67.52 -0.65
C ALA A 2 19.44 66.75 0.43
N HIS A 3 18.73 66.06 1.31
CA HIS A 3 19.36 65.10 2.21
C HIS A 3 19.77 63.89 1.39
N ASP A 4 21.07 63.62 1.34
CA ASP A 4 21.60 62.39 0.78
C ASP A 4 21.41 61.29 1.84
N PRO A 5 20.54 60.28 1.61
CA PRO A 5 20.31 59.25 2.60
C PRO A 5 21.53 58.33 2.70
N LEU A 6 21.91 57.99 3.94
CA LEU A 6 22.96 57.01 4.20
C LEU A 6 22.64 55.70 3.47
N SER A 7 23.63 55.13 2.77
CA SER A 7 23.48 53.80 2.20
C SER A 7 23.35 52.74 3.31
N PRO A 8 22.71 51.58 3.05
CA PRO A 8 22.49 50.56 4.09
C PRO A 8 23.77 50.10 4.81
N SER A 9 24.87 50.02 4.06
CA SER A 9 26.20 49.66 4.59
C SER A 9 26.80 50.77 5.46
N GLU A 10 26.58 52.03 5.13
CA GLU A 10 26.99 53.18 5.95
C GLU A 10 26.12 53.31 7.20
N ALA A 11 24.82 53.07 7.08
CA ALA A 11 23.89 53.05 8.21
C ALA A 11 24.30 51.99 9.24
N LEU A 12 24.66 50.77 8.81
CA LEU A 12 25.10 49.69 9.69
C LEU A 12 26.41 49.98 10.44
N ARG A 13 27.27 50.86 9.92
CA ARG A 13 28.49 51.33 10.60
C ARG A 13 28.21 52.32 11.73
N THR A 14 27.02 52.91 11.77
CA THR A 14 26.58 53.73 12.90
C THR A 14 26.09 52.85 14.04
N ARG A 15 26.29 53.27 15.30
CA ARG A 15 25.76 52.52 16.47
C ARG A 15 24.26 52.30 16.36
N ALA A 16 23.51 53.31 15.93
CA ALA A 16 22.06 53.22 15.77
C ALA A 16 21.66 52.18 14.71
N GLY A 17 22.32 52.18 13.55
CA GLY A 17 22.06 51.18 12.51
C GLY A 17 22.47 49.77 12.91
N THR A 18 23.57 49.60 13.67
CA THR A 18 23.93 48.28 14.23
C THR A 18 22.85 47.77 15.19
N VAL A 19 22.35 48.61 16.09
CA VAL A 19 21.29 48.24 17.05
C VAL A 19 20.01 47.88 16.31
N LEU A 20 19.57 48.71 15.37
CA LEU A 20 18.36 48.45 14.58
C LEU A 20 18.50 47.20 13.72
N GLY A 21 19.66 46.99 13.08
CA GLY A 21 19.95 45.79 12.31
C GLY A 21 19.91 44.53 13.16
N THR A 22 20.53 44.57 14.34
CA THR A 22 20.53 43.43 15.28
C THR A 22 19.13 43.14 15.79
N LEU A 23 18.36 44.17 16.17
CA LEU A 23 16.97 44.02 16.61
C LEU A 23 16.09 43.45 15.49
N SER A 24 16.27 43.94 14.26
CA SER A 24 15.51 43.46 13.09
C SER A 24 15.81 41.99 12.80
N LEU A 25 17.09 41.60 12.86
CA LEU A 25 17.50 40.20 12.72
C LEU A 25 16.93 39.34 13.84
N PHE A 26 16.97 39.82 15.09
CA PHE A 26 16.40 39.11 16.23
C PHE A 26 14.90 38.88 16.08
N VAL A 27 14.14 39.93 15.72
CA VAL A 27 12.70 39.84 15.46
C VAL A 27 12.41 38.88 14.30
N LEU A 28 13.21 38.93 13.23
CA LEU A 28 13.07 38.02 12.09
C LEU A 28 13.25 36.56 12.52
N VAL A 29 14.35 36.24 13.20
CA VAL A 29 14.63 34.88 13.70
C VAL A 29 13.53 34.42 14.64
N TYR A 30 13.12 35.28 15.59
CA TYR A 30 12.06 34.96 16.54
C TYR A 30 10.72 34.71 15.85
N SER A 31 10.38 35.51 14.83
CA SER A 31 9.18 35.31 14.03
C SER A 31 9.21 33.98 13.28
N LEU A 32 10.36 33.60 12.71
CA LEU A 32 10.51 32.30 12.04
C LEU A 32 10.32 31.14 13.00
N LEU A 33 10.84 31.24 14.23
CA LEU A 33 10.64 30.24 15.27
C LEU A 33 9.16 30.08 15.63
N ILE A 34 8.43 31.19 15.78
CA ILE A 34 6.98 31.16 16.05
C ILE A 34 6.23 30.49 14.90
N VAL A 35 6.51 30.88 13.65
CA VAL A 35 5.88 30.28 12.47
C VAL A 35 6.16 28.78 12.42
N GLY A 36 7.40 28.38 12.67
CA GLY A 36 7.80 26.97 12.74
C GLY A 36 7.04 26.20 13.83
N GLN A 37 6.89 26.78 15.02
CA GLN A 37 6.17 26.16 16.13
C GLN A 37 4.68 26.00 15.82
N ILE A 38 4.06 27.02 15.23
CA ILE A 38 2.65 26.96 14.80
C ILE A 38 2.48 25.89 13.73
N LEU A 39 3.35 25.88 12.72
CA LEU A 39 3.31 24.88 11.65
C LEU A 39 3.48 23.47 12.19
N LEU A 40 4.43 23.26 13.11
CA LEU A 40 4.63 21.98 13.78
C LEU A 40 3.36 21.57 14.55
N GLY A 41 2.75 22.49 15.28
CA GLY A 41 1.48 22.25 15.97
C GLY A 41 0.37 21.81 15.01
N VAL A 42 0.21 22.50 13.88
CA VAL A 42 -0.76 22.15 12.83
C VAL A 42 -0.49 20.76 12.25
N VAL A 43 0.78 20.45 11.95
CA VAL A 43 1.18 19.13 11.42
C VAL A 43 0.85 18.04 12.43
N VAL A 44 1.22 18.21 13.70
CA VAL A 44 0.96 17.23 14.76
C VAL A 44 -0.54 17.02 14.94
N VAL A 45 -1.34 18.08 15.05
CA VAL A 45 -2.80 17.98 15.20
C VAL A 45 -3.42 17.29 13.99
N THR A 46 -2.99 17.64 12.77
CA THR A 46 -3.49 17.03 11.53
C THR A 46 -3.14 15.55 11.49
N LEU A 47 -1.89 15.19 11.78
CA LEU A 47 -1.43 13.81 11.76
C LEU A 47 -2.13 12.97 12.82
N LEU A 48 -2.32 13.49 14.03
CA LEU A 48 -2.99 12.75 15.11
C LEU A 48 -4.51 12.64 14.90
N SER A 49 -5.14 13.63 14.25
CA SER A 49 -6.58 13.61 14.02
C SER A 49 -6.96 12.80 12.77
N VAL A 50 -6.25 13.04 11.66
CA VAL A 50 -6.56 12.46 10.35
C VAL A 50 -5.78 11.17 10.10
N GLY A 51 -4.56 11.08 10.63
CA GLY A 51 -3.66 9.94 10.41
C GLY A 51 -4.28 8.59 10.80
N PRO A 52 -4.89 8.42 11.99
CA PRO A 52 -5.53 7.16 12.35
C PRO A 52 -6.65 6.76 11.39
N TYR A 53 -7.49 7.72 10.98
CA TYR A 53 -8.58 7.47 10.06
C TYR A 53 -8.08 7.05 8.67
N VAL A 54 -7.11 7.78 8.11
CA VAL A 54 -6.51 7.44 6.81
C VAL A 54 -5.79 6.11 6.88
N SER A 55 -5.05 5.84 7.96
CA SER A 55 -4.35 4.58 8.17
C SER A 55 -5.33 3.41 8.21
N TYR A 56 -6.39 3.53 9.03
CA TYR A 56 -7.45 2.53 9.11
C TYR A 56 -8.07 2.27 7.73
N ARG A 57 -8.41 3.33 7.00
CA ARG A 57 -9.03 3.21 5.68
C ARG A 57 -8.09 2.57 4.66
N LEU A 58 -6.80 2.87 4.73
CA LEU A 58 -5.78 2.28 3.87
C LEU A 58 -5.65 0.78 4.17
N PHE A 59 -5.53 0.38 5.44
CA PHE A 59 -5.46 -1.03 5.81
C PHE A 59 -6.73 -1.79 5.38
N ALA A 60 -7.91 -1.23 5.59
CA ALA A 60 -9.16 -1.86 5.13
C ALA A 60 -9.20 -2.01 3.60
N ALA A 61 -8.67 -1.04 2.85
CA ALA A 61 -8.57 -1.15 1.40
C ALA A 61 -7.59 -2.26 0.98
N LEU A 62 -6.44 -2.35 1.64
CA LEU A 62 -5.45 -3.40 1.39
C LEU A 62 -5.99 -4.79 1.73
N ASP A 63 -6.74 -4.92 2.82
CA ASP A 63 -7.41 -6.16 3.21
C ASP A 63 -8.41 -6.61 2.14
N SER A 64 -9.28 -5.70 1.68
CA SER A 64 -10.21 -6.00 0.58
C SER A 64 -9.52 -6.37 -0.74
N LEU A 65 -8.31 -5.84 -0.98
CA LEU A 65 -7.51 -6.18 -2.15
C LEU A 65 -6.92 -7.59 -2.05
N ALA A 66 -6.47 -7.98 -0.85
CA ALA A 66 -5.98 -9.32 -0.58
C ALA A 66 -7.10 -10.36 -0.75
N ASP A 67 -8.29 -10.09 -0.21
CA ASP A 67 -9.47 -10.93 -0.38
C ASP A 67 -9.84 -11.12 -1.87
N ALA A 68 -9.79 -10.03 -2.64
CA ALA A 68 -10.04 -10.09 -4.08
C ALA A 68 -9.00 -10.96 -4.80
N ALA A 69 -7.73 -10.86 -4.42
CA ALA A 69 -6.66 -11.67 -4.98
C ALA A 69 -6.84 -13.16 -4.66
N GLN A 70 -7.23 -13.50 -3.43
CA GLN A 70 -7.54 -14.87 -3.02
C GLN A 70 -8.71 -15.45 -3.82
N ARG A 71 -9.79 -14.68 -4.00
CA ARG A 71 -10.93 -15.11 -4.83
C ARG A 71 -10.54 -15.41 -6.26
N ILE A 72 -9.62 -14.62 -6.84
CA ILE A 72 -9.11 -14.85 -8.21
C ILE A 72 -8.28 -16.14 -8.26
N ALA A 73 -7.44 -16.39 -7.25
CA ALA A 73 -6.66 -17.62 -7.14
C ALA A 73 -7.58 -18.85 -7.06
N ASP A 74 -8.60 -18.81 -6.19
CA ASP A 74 -9.57 -19.91 -6.04
C ASP A 74 -10.36 -20.15 -7.32
N ALA A 75 -10.75 -19.09 -8.04
CA ALA A 75 -11.45 -19.22 -9.32
C ALA A 75 -10.55 -19.94 -10.34
N ARG A 76 -9.27 -19.58 -10.39
CA ARG A 76 -8.28 -20.19 -11.29
C ARG A 76 -8.00 -21.65 -10.95
N GLU A 77 -7.94 -22.00 -9.66
CA GLU A 77 -7.78 -23.39 -9.23
C GLU A 77 -8.94 -24.25 -9.72
N ARG A 78 -10.19 -23.77 -9.58
CA ARG A 78 -11.37 -24.48 -10.09
C ARG A 78 -11.32 -24.70 -11.59
N GLU A 79 -10.96 -23.67 -12.36
CA GLU A 79 -10.81 -23.81 -13.82
C GLU A 79 -9.72 -24.83 -14.20
N SER A 80 -8.59 -24.85 -13.49
CA SER A 80 -7.53 -25.83 -13.73
C SER A 80 -7.89 -27.25 -13.29
N GLY A 81 -8.55 -27.41 -12.15
CA GLY A 81 -8.97 -28.71 -11.61
C GLY A 81 -10.06 -29.36 -12.45
N ASP A 82 -11.00 -28.57 -12.98
CA ASP A 82 -12.02 -29.04 -13.92
C ASP A 82 -11.37 -29.52 -15.23
N ARG A 83 -10.39 -28.77 -15.76
CA ARG A 83 -9.63 -29.19 -16.94
C ARG A 83 -8.84 -30.49 -16.72
N SER A 84 -8.31 -30.73 -15.53
CA SER A 84 -7.67 -32.02 -15.18
C SER A 84 -8.67 -33.17 -14.98
N ARG A 85 -9.89 -32.89 -14.53
CA ARG A 85 -10.96 -33.91 -14.42
C ARG A 85 -11.47 -34.35 -15.79
N PHE A 86 -11.43 -33.47 -16.79
CA PHE A 86 -11.78 -33.79 -18.16
C PHE A 86 -10.66 -34.47 -18.97
N ASP A 87 -9.48 -34.70 -18.39
CA ASP A 87 -8.49 -35.61 -18.96
C ASP A 87 -8.97 -37.05 -18.65
N PRO A 88 -9.50 -37.81 -19.63
CA PRO A 88 -9.87 -39.20 -19.39
C PRO A 88 -8.61 -39.94 -18.98
N PRO A 89 -8.66 -40.91 -18.03
CA PRO A 89 -7.53 -41.80 -17.84
C PRO A 89 -7.27 -42.45 -19.20
N VAL A 90 -6.15 -42.08 -19.84
CA VAL A 90 -5.69 -42.75 -21.06
C VAL A 90 -5.45 -44.18 -20.63
N ASP A 91 -6.40 -45.05 -20.98
CA ASP A 91 -6.41 -46.47 -20.66
C ASP A 91 -5.23 -47.13 -21.39
N ARG A 92 -4.06 -47.02 -20.78
CA ARG A 92 -2.82 -47.60 -21.26
C ARG A 92 -2.78 -49.05 -20.80
N GLY A 93 -3.53 -49.89 -21.50
CA GLY A 93 -3.37 -51.34 -21.48
C GLY A 93 -4.48 -52.12 -20.80
N ALA A 94 -5.63 -52.23 -21.45
CA ALA A 94 -6.45 -53.42 -21.33
C ALA A 94 -6.04 -54.40 -22.44
N PRO A 95 -5.39 -55.55 -22.14
CA PRO A 95 -5.27 -56.62 -23.11
C PRO A 95 -6.66 -57.22 -23.31
N ASP A 96 -7.07 -57.23 -24.58
CA ASP A 96 -8.24 -57.93 -25.10
C ASP A 96 -8.06 -59.43 -24.85
N THR A 97 -8.65 -59.93 -23.75
CA THR A 97 -8.75 -61.38 -23.49
C THR A 97 -10.21 -61.77 -23.44
N SER A 98 -10.73 -61.98 -24.65
CA SER A 98 -11.60 -63.10 -25.01
C SER A 98 -11.52 -64.25 -24.00
N GLU A 99 -12.62 -64.55 -23.31
CA GLU A 99 -12.94 -65.92 -22.92
C GLU A 99 -14.43 -66.05 -22.58
N ARG A 100 -15.11 -66.82 -23.44
CA ARG A 100 -16.52 -67.16 -23.42
C ARG A 100 -16.60 -68.59 -22.85
N PRO A 101 -17.16 -68.84 -21.65
CA PRO A 101 -17.35 -70.21 -21.20
C PRO A 101 -18.65 -70.76 -21.79
N SER A 102 -18.49 -71.66 -22.74
CA SER A 102 -19.49 -72.60 -23.21
C SER A 102 -19.58 -73.82 -22.29
N GLU A 103 -20.78 -74.41 -22.24
CA GLU A 103 -21.11 -75.81 -21.87
C GLU A 103 -21.22 -76.17 -20.35
N ARG A 104 -22.42 -76.57 -19.88
CA ARG A 104 -23.02 -77.96 -19.84
C ARG A 104 -22.27 -78.83 -18.81
N GLU A 105 -22.87 -79.29 -17.72
CA GLU A 105 -23.72 -80.50 -17.55
C GLU A 105 -24.18 -80.54 -16.07
N THR A 106 -25.48 -80.55 -15.74
CA THR A 106 -26.30 -81.72 -15.33
C THR A 106 -25.79 -82.59 -14.18
N GLU A 107 -26.39 -82.46 -12.99
CA GLU A 107 -26.66 -83.54 -12.00
C GLU A 107 -27.56 -82.93 -10.89
N ARG A 108 -28.87 -83.19 -10.73
CA ARG A 108 -29.68 -84.42 -10.56
C ARG A 108 -29.40 -85.17 -9.26
N GLU A 109 -29.99 -84.71 -8.16
CA GLU A 109 -30.38 -85.60 -7.06
C GLU A 109 -31.68 -85.11 -6.41
N ARG A 110 -32.74 -85.91 -6.57
CA ARG A 110 -34.00 -85.85 -5.82
C ARG A 110 -34.58 -87.25 -5.77
#